data_AF-A0AA43CIY9-F1
#
_entry.id   AF-A0AA43CIY9-F1
#
_cell.length_a   1.000
_cell.length_b   1.000
_cell.length_c   1.000
_cell.angle_alpha   90.00
_cell.angle_beta   90.00
_cell.angle_gamma   90.00
#
_symmetry.space_group_name_H-M   'P 1'
#
loop_
_entity.id
_entity.type
_entity.pdbx_description
1 polymer ?
#
loop_
_entity_poly.entity_id
_entity_poly.type
_entity_poly.pdbx_seq_one_letter_code
_entity_poly.pdbx_strand_id
1 'polypeptide(L)' 'KASTFYEAEDYHHDYYNQNTEQGYCNAVISPKLAKFRKMYANYLK' A
#
# COMPACT_ATOMS: atom_id res chain seq x y z
N LYS A 1 22.03 -17.48 -6.03
CA LYS A 1 22.35 -16.18 -5.37
C LYS A 1 21.31 -15.16 -5.81
N ALA A 2 20.83 -14.30 -4.91
CA ALA A 2 19.99 -13.17 -5.31
C ALA A 2 20.82 -12.17 -6.15
N SER A 3 20.18 -11.49 -7.10
CA SER A 3 20.77 -10.40 -7.89
C SER A 3 20.97 -9.14 -7.05
N THR A 4 21.79 -8.20 -7.52
CA THR A 4 21.93 -6.88 -6.91
C THR A 4 20.57 -6.19 -6.78
N PHE A 5 20.28 -5.66 -5.60
CA PHE A 5 19.08 -4.88 -5.31
C PHE A 5 19.41 -3.38 -5.43
N TYR A 6 18.49 -2.62 -6.04
CA TYR A 6 18.57 -1.17 -6.13
C TYR A 6 17.40 -0.59 -5.35
N GLU A 7 17.71 0.19 -4.33
CA GLU A 7 16.70 0.83 -3.49
C GLU A 7 15.97 1.92 -4.27
N ALA A 8 14.66 2.02 -4.03
CA ALA A 8 13.85 3.10 -4.59
C ALA A 8 14.14 4.42 -3.86
N GLU A 9 13.86 5.53 -4.53
CA GLU A 9 14.01 6.87 -3.95
C GLU A 9 13.12 7.06 -2.71
N ASP A 10 13.53 7.93 -1.79
CA ASP A 10 12.87 8.11 -0.49
C ASP A 10 11.38 8.40 -0.58
N TYR A 11 10.95 9.14 -1.61
CA TYR A 11 9.53 9.49 -1.81
C TYR A 11 8.64 8.28 -2.12
N HIS A 12 9.22 7.16 -2.57
CA HIS A 12 8.48 5.93 -2.83
C HIS A 12 8.22 5.14 -1.54
N HIS A 13 9.00 5.38 -0.49
CA HIS A 13 8.79 4.74 0.79
C HIS A 13 7.59 5.36 1.50
N ASP A 14 6.74 4.50 2.07
CA ASP A 14 5.53 4.93 2.80
C ASP A 14 4.53 5.78 1.98
N TYR A 15 4.60 5.68 0.65
CA TYR A 15 3.88 6.55 -0.27
C TYR A 15 2.37 6.66 0.02
N TYR A 16 1.71 5.52 0.28
CA TYR A 16 0.26 5.50 0.53
C TYR A 16 -0.13 6.32 1.77
N ASN A 17 0.62 6.19 2.86
CA ASN A 17 0.31 6.86 4.13
C ASN A 17 0.57 8.37 4.02
N GLN A 18 1.60 8.78 3.27
CA GLN A 18 1.93 10.18 3.06
C GLN A 18 1.05 10.87 2.00
N ASN A 19 0.43 10.10 1.10
CA ASN A 19 -0.27 10.62 -0.08
C ASN A 19 -1.67 10.01 -0.26
N THR A 20 -2.38 9.71 0.83
CA THR A 20 -3.66 8.96 0.78
C THR A 20 -4.72 9.64 -0.10
N GLU A 21 -4.69 10.96 -0.21
CA GLU A 21 -5.65 11.74 -1.02
C GLU A 21 -5.39 11.69 -2.53
N GLN A 22 -4.24 11.16 -2.97
CA GLN A 22 -3.92 11.05 -4.39
C GLN A 22 -4.94 10.17 -5.12
N GLY A 23 -5.29 10.57 -6.35
CA GLY A 23 -6.25 9.85 -7.18
C GLY A 23 -5.89 8.38 -7.38
N TYR A 24 -4.60 8.06 -7.51
CA TYR A 24 -4.10 6.70 -7.58
C TYR A 24 -4.41 5.89 -6.31
N CYS A 25 -4.16 6.45 -5.14
CA CYS A 25 -4.46 5.82 -3.85
C CYS A 25 -5.95 5.49 -3.76
N ASN A 26 -6.81 6.43 -4.12
CA ASN A 26 -8.27 6.27 -4.07
C ASN A 26 -8.81 5.27 -5.09
N ALA A 27 -8.29 5.28 -6.33
CA ALA A 27 -8.77 4.40 -7.39
C ALA A 27 -8.23 2.97 -7.27
N VAL A 28 -7.02 2.78 -6.72
CA VAL A 28 -6.30 1.49 -6.79
C VAL A 28 -6.06 0.86 -5.42
N ILE A 29 -5.55 1.63 -4.45
CA ILE A 29 -5.10 1.07 -3.16
C ILE A 29 -6.27 0.95 -2.19
N SER A 30 -7.02 2.03 -1.97
CA SER A 30 -8.13 2.09 -1.01
C SER A 30 -9.18 0.98 -1.22
N PRO A 31 -9.62 0.63 -2.44
CA PRO A 31 -10.55 -0.48 -2.65
C PRO A 31 -9.97 -1.84 -2.24
N LYS A 32 -8.66 -2.06 -2.47
CA LYS A 32 -7.97 -3.29 -2.06
C LYS A 32 -7.87 -3.40 -0.54
N LEU A 33 -7.56 -2.30 0.14
CA LEU A 33 -7.52 -2.26 1.60
C LEU A 33 -8.90 -2.47 2.21
N ALA A 34 -9.95 -1.85 1.66
CA ALA A 34 -11.33 -2.07 2.10
C ALA A 34 -11.74 -3.54 1.95
N LYS A 35 -11.41 -4.16 0.80
CA LYS A 35 -11.65 -5.59 0.58
C LYS A 35 -10.91 -6.46 1.59
N PHE A 36 -9.63 -6.17 1.84
CA PHE A 36 -8.83 -6.88 2.85
C PHE A 36 -9.47 -6.78 4.24
N ARG A 37 -9.79 -5.57 4.71
CA ARG A 37 -10.43 -5.36 6.02
C ARG A 37 -11.75 -6.12 6.14
N LYS A 38 -12.56 -6.15 5.08
CA LYS A 38 -13.81 -6.91 5.06
C LYS A 38 -13.58 -8.43 5.12
N MET A 39 -12.65 -8.95 4.33
CA MET A 39 -12.39 -10.39 4.25
C MET A 39 -11.77 -10.95 5.53
N TYR A 40 -10.91 -10.16 6.18
CA TYR A 40 -10.13 -10.60 7.33
C TYR A 40 -10.59 -9.94 8.64
N ALA A 41 -11.79 -9.37 8.69
CA ALA A 41 -12.31 -8.66 9.85
C ALA A 41 -12.17 -9.46 11.16
N ASN A 42 -12.39 -10.77 11.12
CA ASN A 42 -12.28 -11.64 12.30
C ASN A 42 -10.83 -11.85 12.81
N TYR A 43 -9.83 -11.52 11.99
CA TYR A 43 -8.41 -11.63 12.33
C TYR A 43 -7.79 -10.26 12.69
N LEU A 44 -8.51 -9.18 12.43
CA LEU A 44 -8.11 -7.82 12.75
C LEU A 44 -8.71 -7.47 14.11
N LYS A 45 -7.85 -7.28 15.11
CA LYS A 45 -8.23 -6.90 16.48
C LYS A 45 -8.56 -5.42 16.57
#